data_AF-A0A377LZN5-F1
#
_entry.id   AF-A0A377LZN5-F1
#
_cell.length_a   1.000
_cell.length_b   1.000
_cell.length_c   1.000
_cell.angle_alpha   90.00
_cell.angle_beta   90.00
_cell.angle_gamma   90.00
#
_symmetry.space_group_name_H-M   'P 1'
#
loop_
_entity.id
_entity.type
_entity.pdbx_description
1 polymer ?
#
loop_
_entity_poly.entity_id
_entity_poly.type
_entity_poly.pdbx_seq_one_letter_code
_entity_poly.pdbx_strand_id
1 'polypeptide(L)'
;MVVVTLNYRLGHLGFFAHPALEGEEDRVVHNFALLDQIAALEWVRDNIAAFGGNPENVTLFGESAGARSVLSLLASPLAKGLFHKAIVQSGYTLPDTPREQALRKGKRWPRILGWRTRQRSSCALFHLSRSGR
;
A
#
# COMPACT_ATOMS: atom_id res chain seq x y z
N MET A 1 25.06 4.58 12.38
CA MET A 1 23.84 3.90 11.90
C MET A 1 22.72 4.94 11.92
N VAL A 2 21.96 5.07 10.84
CA VAL A 2 20.77 5.94 10.78
C VAL A 2 19.54 5.04 10.78
N VAL A 3 18.56 5.35 11.62
CA VAL A 3 17.28 4.65 11.67
C VAL A 3 16.20 5.58 11.14
N VAL A 4 15.42 5.08 10.18
CA VAL A 4 14.26 5.79 9.62
C VAL A 4 13.02 4.96 9.95
N THR A 5 12.01 5.61 10.49
CA THR A 5 10.67 5.06 10.66
C THR A 5 9.69 5.85 9.80
N LEU A 6 8.65 5.18 9.32
CA LEU A 6 7.67 5.79 8.42
C LEU A 6 6.26 5.36 8.78
N ASN A 7 5.31 6.25 8.56
CA ASN A 7 3.89 5.92 8.57
C ASN A 7 3.45 5.53 7.15
N TYR A 8 2.57 4.57 7.05
CA TYR A 8 1.93 4.15 5.80
C TYR A 8 0.45 3.91 6.05
N ARG A 9 -0.39 3.98 5.01
CA ARG A 9 -1.83 3.78 5.16
C ARG A 9 -2.14 2.36 5.63
N LEU A 10 -3.10 2.25 6.56
CA LEU A 10 -3.50 0.97 7.17
C LEU A 10 -4.92 0.55 6.77
N GLY A 11 -5.23 -0.72 7.01
CA GLY A 11 -6.56 -1.29 6.80
C GLY A 11 -7.07 -1.07 5.38
N HIS A 12 -8.34 -0.67 5.26
CA HIS A 12 -8.95 -0.43 3.95
C HIS A 12 -8.27 0.72 3.21
N LEU A 13 -7.86 1.79 3.89
CA LEU A 13 -7.17 2.90 3.20
C LEU A 13 -5.82 2.48 2.61
N GLY A 14 -5.18 1.44 3.16
CA GLY A 14 -3.91 0.90 2.68
C GLY A 14 -4.03 -0.18 1.61
N PHE A 15 -5.10 -0.98 1.64
CA PHE A 15 -5.20 -2.20 0.81
C PHE A 15 -6.54 -2.35 0.08
N PHE A 16 -7.32 -1.28 -0.03
CA PHE A 16 -8.59 -1.30 -0.75
C PHE A 16 -8.39 -1.44 -2.26
N ALA A 17 -9.20 -2.30 -2.87
CA ALA A 17 -9.30 -2.47 -4.30
C ALA A 17 -10.78 -2.39 -4.70
N HIS A 18 -11.11 -1.59 -5.71
CA HIS A 18 -12.47 -1.44 -6.19
C HIS A 18 -12.47 -1.15 -7.70
N PRO A 19 -13.44 -1.67 -8.47
CA PRO A 19 -13.50 -1.42 -9.91
C PRO A 19 -13.60 0.05 -10.29
N ALA A 20 -14.14 0.90 -9.41
CA ALA A 20 -14.19 2.35 -9.66
C ALA A 20 -12.79 3.00 -9.68
N LEU A 21 -11.77 2.34 -9.11
CA LEU A 21 -10.38 2.78 -9.19
C LEU A 21 -9.67 2.21 -10.44
N GLU A 22 -10.36 1.40 -11.23
CA GLU A 22 -9.81 0.87 -12.49
C GLU A 22 -10.06 1.91 -13.60
N GLY A 23 -8.98 2.48 -14.13
CA GLY A 23 -9.03 3.43 -15.25
C GLY A 23 -8.81 4.90 -14.90
N GLU A 24 -8.52 5.25 -13.65
CA GLU A 24 -8.17 6.64 -13.27
C GLU A 24 -6.71 7.00 -13.56
N GLU A 25 -5.83 6.02 -13.71
CA GLU A 25 -4.42 6.20 -14.10
C GLU A 25 -4.01 5.20 -15.20
N ASP A 26 -2.88 5.47 -15.86
CA ASP A 26 -2.24 4.55 -16.83
C ASP A 26 -1.89 3.18 -16.22
N ARG A 27 -1.91 3.07 -14.88
CA ARG A 27 -1.72 1.83 -14.13
C ARG A 27 -2.88 1.61 -13.16
N VAL A 28 -3.28 0.35 -12.97
CA VAL A 28 -4.24 -0.02 -11.93
C VAL A 28 -3.56 0.12 -10.56
N VAL A 29 -4.01 1.07 -9.74
CA VAL A 29 -3.40 1.35 -8.42
C VAL A 29 -4.18 0.65 -7.31
N HIS A 30 -3.52 -0.32 -6.67
CA HIS A 30 -3.94 -0.98 -5.43
C HIS A 30 -2.73 -1.01 -4.46
N ASN A 31 -2.89 -1.59 -3.27
CA ASN A 31 -1.80 -1.74 -2.29
C ASN A 31 -1.13 -0.41 -1.92
N PHE A 32 -1.94 0.62 -1.72
CA PHE A 32 -1.53 1.97 -1.30
C PHE A 32 -0.52 1.98 -0.14
N ALA A 33 -0.66 1.09 0.84
CA ALA A 33 0.30 0.91 1.93
C ALA A 33 1.72 0.58 1.43
N LEU A 34 1.83 -0.34 0.46
CA LEU A 34 3.12 -0.70 -0.13
C LEU A 34 3.67 0.43 -1.02
N LEU A 35 2.78 1.17 -1.69
CA LEU A 35 3.17 2.34 -2.48
C LEU A 35 3.69 3.48 -1.59
N ASP A 36 3.09 3.68 -0.42
CA ASP A 36 3.60 4.63 0.58
C ASP A 36 5.00 4.22 1.06
N GLN A 37 5.21 2.93 1.29
CA GLN A 37 6.52 2.39 1.67
C GLN A 37 7.56 2.52 0.55
N ILE A 38 7.18 2.32 -0.71
CA ILE A 38 8.06 2.55 -1.87
C ILE A 38 8.45 4.02 -1.96
N ALA A 39 7.48 4.93 -1.86
CA ALA A 39 7.75 6.37 -1.88
C ALA A 39 8.68 6.79 -0.73
N ALA A 40 8.51 6.19 0.44
CA ALA A 40 9.42 6.44 1.57
C ALA A 40 10.83 5.89 1.30
N LEU A 41 10.97 4.73 0.66
CA LEU A 41 12.27 4.19 0.27
C LEU A 41 12.96 5.03 -0.82
N GLU A 42 12.20 5.55 -1.78
CA GLU A 42 12.71 6.53 -2.75
C GLU A 42 13.21 7.80 -2.05
N TRP A 43 12.43 8.30 -1.08
CA TRP A 43 12.87 9.43 -0.25
C TRP A 43 14.15 9.11 0.52
N VAL A 44 14.28 7.91 1.10
CA VAL A 44 15.51 7.48 1.78
C VAL A 44 16.69 7.46 0.80
N ARG A 45 16.54 6.85 -0.38
CA ARG A 45 17.59 6.84 -1.42
C ARG A 45 18.06 8.26 -1.74
N ASP A 46 17.13 9.19 -1.91
CA ASP A 46 17.44 10.54 -2.39
C ASP A 46 17.98 11.46 -1.27
N ASN A 47 17.68 11.18 0.00
CA ASN A 47 17.94 12.13 1.09
C ASN A 47 18.85 11.61 2.21
N ILE A 48 19.00 10.30 2.40
CA ILE A 48 19.62 9.76 3.62
C ILE A 48 21.10 10.16 3.77
N ALA A 49 21.78 10.49 2.67
CA ALA A 49 23.14 11.01 2.69
C ALA A 49 23.27 12.32 3.49
N ALA A 50 22.26 13.19 3.44
CA ALA A 50 22.22 14.44 4.21
C ALA A 50 22.12 14.20 5.73
N PHE A 51 21.67 13.01 6.14
CA PHE A 51 21.59 12.56 7.53
C PHE A 51 22.78 11.68 7.95
N GLY A 52 23.82 11.58 7.11
CA GLY A 52 25.00 10.74 7.35
C GLY A 52 24.77 9.23 7.11
N GLY A 53 23.71 8.85 6.41
CA GLY A 53 23.48 7.48 5.96
C GLY A 53 24.12 7.18 4.60
N ASN A 54 24.14 5.91 4.22
CA ASN A 54 24.59 5.46 2.89
C ASN A 54 23.39 4.90 2.11
N PRO A 55 22.96 5.54 1.00
CA PRO A 55 21.83 5.05 0.20
C PRO A 55 22.10 3.68 -0.44
N GLU A 56 23.37 3.31 -0.67
CA GLU A 56 23.79 2.01 -1.23
C GLU A 56 23.90 0.90 -0.16
N ASN A 57 23.49 1.17 1.09
CA ASN A 57 23.54 0.21 2.18
C ASN A 57 22.31 0.32 3.09
N VAL A 58 21.14 0.24 2.49
CA VAL A 58 19.84 0.29 3.17
C VAL A 58 19.39 -1.13 3.57
N THR A 59 19.10 -1.33 4.84
CA THR A 59 18.44 -2.54 5.37
C THR A 59 16.99 -2.21 5.67
N LEU A 60 16.06 -2.89 5.00
CA LEU A 60 14.63 -2.80 5.32
C LEU A 60 14.29 -3.87 6.36
N PHE A 61 13.65 -3.49 7.46
CA PHE A 61 13.21 -4.45 8.48
C PHE A 61 11.79 -4.18 8.96
N GLY A 62 11.10 -5.24 9.36
CA GLY A 62 9.75 -5.13 9.89
C GLY A 62 9.32 -6.36 10.69
N GLU A 63 8.30 -6.17 11.51
CA GLU A 63 7.68 -7.18 12.37
C GLU A 63 6.21 -7.39 11.98
N SER A 64 5.71 -8.63 12.06
CA SER A 64 4.31 -8.99 11.78
C SER A 64 3.81 -8.45 10.43
N ALA A 65 2.88 -7.51 10.42
CA ALA A 65 2.40 -6.86 9.20
C ALA A 65 3.53 -6.12 8.45
N GLY A 66 4.49 -5.53 9.17
CA GLY A 66 5.68 -4.92 8.59
C GLY A 66 6.60 -5.96 7.95
N ALA A 67 6.74 -7.14 8.56
CA ALA A 67 7.51 -8.25 7.99
C ALA A 67 6.90 -8.75 6.67
N ARG A 68 5.56 -8.80 6.58
CA ARG A 68 4.84 -9.10 5.34
C ARG A 68 5.04 -8.01 4.26
N SER A 69 5.07 -6.75 4.66
CA SER A 69 5.47 -5.65 3.77
C SER A 69 6.88 -5.84 3.22
N VAL A 70 7.86 -6.20 4.07
CA VAL A 70 9.23 -6.50 3.62
C VAL A 70 9.25 -7.61 2.57
N LEU A 71 8.53 -8.71 2.79
CA LEU A 71 8.41 -9.80 1.81
C LEU A 71 7.77 -9.35 0.49
N SER A 72 6.74 -8.51 0.55
CA SER A 72 6.07 -7.97 -0.64
C SER A 72 6.99 -7.04 -1.43
N LEU A 73 7.78 -6.22 -0.74
CA LEU A 73 8.75 -5.30 -1.35
C LEU A 73 9.94 -6.06 -1.94
N LEU A 74 10.39 -7.15 -1.32
CA LEU A 74 11.40 -8.05 -1.90
C LEU A 74 10.95 -8.63 -3.25
N ALA A 75 9.66 -8.98 -3.37
CA ALA A 75 9.11 -9.55 -4.60
C ALA A 75 8.70 -8.49 -5.65
N SER A 76 8.58 -7.22 -5.26
CA SER A 76 8.05 -6.17 -6.12
C SER A 76 9.13 -5.62 -7.06
N PRO A 77 8.90 -5.59 -8.39
CA PRO A 77 9.82 -4.93 -9.31
C PRO A 77 9.93 -3.43 -9.06
N LEU A 78 8.92 -2.80 -8.44
CA LEU A 78 8.92 -1.36 -8.14
C LEU A 78 9.88 -1.00 -7.00
N ALA A 79 10.23 -1.94 -6.14
CA ALA A 79 11.14 -1.69 -5.02
C ALA A 79 12.59 -2.12 -5.31
N LYS A 80 12.85 -2.61 -6.54
CA LYS A 80 14.16 -3.11 -6.93
C LYS A 80 15.21 -1.99 -6.84
N GLY A 81 16.29 -2.27 -6.11
CA GLY A 81 17.39 -1.33 -5.91
C GLY A 81 17.14 -0.24 -4.86
N LEU A 82 15.96 -0.21 -4.22
CA LEU A 82 15.69 0.77 -3.16
C LEU A 82 16.20 0.34 -1.78
N PHE A 83 16.49 -0.95 -1.59
CA PHE A 83 17.12 -1.50 -0.40
C PHE A 83 17.95 -2.74 -0.76
N HIS A 84 18.87 -3.10 0.14
CA HIS A 84 19.96 -4.03 -0.14
C HIS A 84 19.90 -5.28 0.75
N LYS A 85 19.31 -5.15 1.94
CA LYS A 85 19.22 -6.21 2.94
C LYS A 85 17.83 -6.18 3.56
N ALA A 86 17.36 -7.33 4.03
CA ALA A 86 16.03 -7.48 4.60
C ALA A 86 16.08 -8.25 5.92
N ILE A 87 15.31 -7.81 6.92
CA ILE A 87 15.06 -8.56 8.14
C ILE A 87 13.55 -8.72 8.31
N VAL A 88 13.11 -9.97 8.45
CA VAL A 88 11.69 -10.36 8.49
C VAL A 88 11.42 -10.99 9.85
N GLN A 89 10.73 -10.29 10.73
CA GLN A 89 10.44 -10.76 12.10
C GLN A 89 8.97 -11.17 12.21
N SER A 90 8.70 -12.43 12.57
CA SER A 90 7.31 -12.92 12.72
C SER A 90 6.43 -12.71 11.47
N GLY A 91 7.03 -12.70 10.27
CA GLY A 91 6.32 -12.54 9.01
C GLY A 91 5.59 -13.82 8.61
N TYR A 92 4.45 -13.67 7.92
CA TYR A 92 3.68 -14.78 7.38
C TYR A 92 3.31 -14.57 5.90
N THR A 93 3.14 -15.72 5.25
CA THR A 93 2.67 -16.03 3.88
C THR A 93 2.70 -14.97 2.78
N LEU A 94 3.39 -15.34 1.71
CA LEU A 94 2.98 -15.16 0.31
C LEU A 94 2.37 -16.49 -0.22
N PRO A 95 1.48 -16.46 -1.23
CA PRO A 95 0.99 -15.27 -1.92
C PRO A 95 -0.05 -14.47 -1.10
N ASP A 96 -0.10 -13.16 -1.35
CA ASP A 96 -1.09 -12.27 -0.74
C ASP A 96 -2.49 -12.46 -1.33
N THR A 97 -3.48 -11.70 -0.84
CA THR A 97 -4.87 -11.74 -1.34
C THR A 97 -4.88 -11.48 -2.85
N PRO A 98 -5.34 -12.43 -3.69
CA PRO A 98 -5.41 -12.21 -5.13
C PRO A 98 -6.32 -11.03 -5.49
N ARG A 99 -5.97 -10.31 -6.56
CA ARG A 99 -6.71 -9.11 -7.01
C ARG A 99 -8.22 -9.34 -7.14
N GLU A 100 -8.62 -10.46 -7.74
CA GLU A 100 -10.04 -10.81 -7.89
C GLU A 100 -10.77 -10.86 -6.53
N GLN A 101 -10.14 -11.48 -5.53
CA GLN A 101 -10.69 -11.58 -4.19
C GLN A 101 -10.71 -10.22 -3.48
N ALA A 102 -9.68 -9.38 -3.68
CA ALA A 102 -9.63 -8.02 -3.16
C ALA A 102 -10.75 -7.14 -3.74
N LEU A 103 -10.96 -7.18 -5.07
CA LEU A 103 -12.05 -6.48 -5.75
C LEU A 103 -13.43 -6.94 -5.26
N ARG A 104 -13.61 -8.25 -5.04
CA ARG A 104 -14.86 -8.79 -4.47
C ARG A 104 -15.13 -8.26 -3.06
N LYS A 105 -14.09 -8.17 -2.23
CA LYS A 105 -14.20 -7.56 -0.88
C LYS A 105 -14.53 -6.07 -0.97
N GLY A 106 -13.88 -5.33 -1.86
CA GLY A 106 -14.12 -3.90 -2.06
C GLY A 106 -15.54 -3.57 -2.47
N LYS A 107 -16.15 -4.34 -3.39
CA LYS A 107 -17.56 -4.18 -3.79
C LYS A 107 -18.54 -4.34 -2.61
N ARG A 108 -18.20 -5.15 -1.61
CA ARG A 108 -19.05 -5.39 -0.43
C ARG A 108 -18.93 -4.28 0.62
N TRP A 109 -17.83 -3.53 0.62
CA TRP A 109 -17.50 -2.54 1.66
C TRP A 109 -18.54 -1.42 1.83
N PRO A 110 -19.09 -0.78 0.75
CA PRO A 110 -20.12 0.25 0.90
C PRO A 110 -21.39 -0.25 1.59
N ARG A 111 -21.77 -1.52 1.37
CA ARG A 111 -22.95 -2.14 1.99
C ARG A 111 -22.79 -2.30 3.50
N ILE A 112 -21.57 -2.54 3.98
CA ILE A 112 -21.28 -2.72 5.42
C ILE A 112 -21.38 -1.38 6.17
N LEU A 113 -21.07 -0.27 5.51
CA LEU A 113 -21.16 1.08 6.08
C LEU A 113 -22.56 1.72 5.94
N GLY A 114 -23.55 1.00 5.42
CA GLY A 114 -24.89 1.52 5.16
C GLY A 114 -24.95 2.53 4.01
N TRP A 115 -23.92 2.59 3.16
CA TRP A 115 -23.87 3.51 2.04
C TRP A 115 -24.61 2.93 0.83
N ARG A 116 -25.61 3.66 0.32
CA ARG A 116 -26.22 3.35 -0.97
C ARG A 116 -25.29 3.80 -2.09
N THR A 117 -24.72 2.83 -2.80
CA THR A 117 -24.02 3.09 -4.05
C THR A 117 -25.02 3.61 -5.09
N ARG A 118 -25.07 4.91 -5.32
CA ARG A 118 -25.63 5.47 -6.56
C ARG A 118 -24.51 5.46 -7.59
N GLN A 119 -24.54 4.51 -8.52
CA GLN A 119 -23.76 4.62 -9.75
C GLN A 119 -24.34 5.81 -10.54
N ARG A 120 -23.59 6.91 -10.63
CA ARG A 120 -23.76 7.86 -11.73
C ARG A 120 -22.66 7.58 -12.73
N SER A 121 -23.07 7.37 -13.97
CA SER A 121 -22.19 7.21 -15.12
C SER A 121 -21.36 8.48 -15.29
N SER A 122 -20.04 8.31 -15.41
CA SER A 122 -19.00 9.34 -15.58
C SER A 122 -18.70 10.22 -14.34
N CYS A 123 -17.40 10.36 -14.03
CA CYS A 123 -16.80 11.07 -12.88
C CYS A 123 -17.04 10.46 -11.49
N ALA A 124 -16.07 9.67 -11.02
CA ALA A 124 -16.04 9.09 -9.68
C ALA A 124 -15.67 10.13 -8.60
N LEU A 125 -16.54 11.09 -8.35
CA LEU A 125 -16.63 11.72 -7.02
C LEU A 125 -17.63 10.89 -6.20
N PHE A 126 -17.11 10.05 -5.30
CA PHE A 126 -17.94 9.39 -4.29
C PHE A 126 -18.52 10.46 -3.35
N HIS A 127 -19.76 10.89 -3.60
CA HIS A 127 -20.48 11.72 -2.64
C HIS A 127 -21.06 10.82 -1.55
N LEU A 128 -20.37 10.77 -0.42
CA LEU A 128 -20.73 9.99 0.76
C LEU A 128 -21.86 10.68 1.52
N SER A 129 -23.12 10.41 1.15
CA SER A 129 -24.26 10.78 1.98
C SER A 129 -24.52 9.67 3.00
N ARG A 130 -24.40 9.99 4.30
CA ARG A 130 -25.01 9.16 5.35
C ARG A 130 -26.53 9.11 5.09
N SER A 131 -27.13 7.93 5.21
CA SER A 131 -28.59 7.83 5.21
C SER A 131 -29.11 8.56 6.44
N GLY A 132 -29.91 9.61 6.22
CA GLY A 132 -30.80 10.13 7.25
C GLY A 132 -31.70 9.02 7.77
N ARG A 133 -32.10 9.14 9.04
CA ARG A 133 -32.97 8.20 9.77
C ARG A 133 -34.17 7.75 8.94
#